data_AF-A0A6P4EWI5-F1
#
_entry.id   AF-A0A6P4EWI5-F1
#
_cell.length_a   1.000
_cell.length_b   1.000
_cell.length_c   1.000
_cell.angle_alpha   90.00
_cell.angle_beta   90.00
_cell.angle_gamma   90.00
#
_symmetry.space_group_name_H-M   'P 1'
#
loop_
_entity.id
_entity.type
_entity.pdbx_description
1 polymer ?
#
loop_
_entity_poly.entity_id
_entity_poly.type
_entity_poly.pdbx_seq_one_letter_code
_entity_poly.pdbx_strand_id
1 'polypeptide(L)'
;MFIAARRIQSYWRGHRARKQLHQRWQAAITIQRWWRGFRTRHNLWELLERRLQDTLLKHFRRVAIFIQALFRGWRDRRYIHNVRNLRRMQSSAAEDLLNCVILQLNHMKRTGSLPGILSLRNSHCLSKVEKLMTTMLYRFHNNRVFSMVASTISQKEVNRRYFESSLFYTQFPYAGPNFNELCPFTDEEKLLVKDLPIDLRYAKIFATYEESQLDSNLKKSHRRSVDRKR
;
A
#
# COMPACT_ATOMS: atom_id res chain seq x y z
N MET A 1 90.52 12.95 40.71
CA MET A 1 90.73 13.82 39.53
C MET A 1 89.81 13.39 38.37
N PHE A 2 88.48 13.57 38.45
CA PHE A 2 87.53 13.15 37.37
C PHE A 2 86.32 14.10 37.15
N ILE A 3 86.39 15.34 37.65
CA ILE A 3 85.25 16.28 37.65
C ILE A 3 84.85 16.68 36.22
N ALA A 4 85.82 16.95 35.35
CA ALA A 4 85.57 17.30 33.95
C ALA A 4 84.91 16.16 33.17
N ALA A 5 85.42 14.94 33.29
CA ALA A 5 84.85 13.75 32.63
C ALA A 5 83.39 13.50 33.07
N ARG A 6 83.10 13.61 34.37
CA ARG A 6 81.72 13.47 34.88
C ARG A 6 80.76 14.53 34.32
N ARG A 7 81.24 15.76 34.15
CA ARG A 7 80.45 16.87 33.61
C ARG A 7 80.14 16.66 32.13
N ILE A 8 81.12 16.21 31.33
CA ILE A 8 80.90 15.86 29.93
C ILE A 8 79.90 14.69 29.81
N GLN A 9 80.05 13.66 30.63
CA GLN A 9 79.14 12.51 30.66
C GLN A 9 77.70 12.90 31.05
N SER A 10 77.51 13.80 32.03
CA SER A 10 76.17 14.24 32.43
C SER A 10 75.48 15.06 31.33
N TYR A 11 76.22 15.96 30.66
CA TYR A 11 75.70 16.70 29.50
C TYR A 11 75.31 15.77 28.35
N TRP A 12 76.16 14.78 28.04
CA TRP A 12 75.87 13.81 26.98
C TRP A 12 74.64 12.96 27.30
N ARG A 13 74.52 12.45 28.53
CA ARG A 13 73.34 11.68 28.97
C ARG A 13 72.06 12.51 28.87
N GLY A 14 72.12 13.78 29.31
CA GLY A 14 70.99 14.72 29.18
C GLY A 14 70.63 15.01 27.73
N HIS A 15 71.62 15.21 26.85
CA HIS A 15 71.40 15.40 25.42
C HIS A 15 70.75 14.17 24.78
N ARG A 16 71.28 12.97 25.06
CA ARG A 16 70.75 11.70 24.55
C ARG A 16 69.30 11.48 24.98
N ALA A 17 68.99 11.71 26.26
CA ALA A 17 67.62 11.56 26.78
C ALA A 17 66.64 12.52 26.10
N ARG A 18 67.01 13.81 25.95
CA ARG A 18 66.19 14.81 25.25
C ARG A 18 65.95 14.44 23.79
N LYS A 19 67.00 13.96 23.09
CA LYS A 19 66.88 13.50 21.69
C LYS A 19 65.91 12.32 21.56
N GLN A 20 66.02 11.33 22.45
CA GLN A 20 65.13 10.17 22.45
C GLN A 20 63.68 10.54 22.78
N LEU A 21 63.47 11.44 23.75
CA LEU A 21 62.14 11.94 24.09
C LEU A 21 61.51 12.68 22.90
N HIS A 22 62.29 13.55 22.23
CA HIS A 22 61.83 14.27 21.05
C HIS A 22 61.42 13.32 19.92
N GLN A 23 62.23 12.29 19.63
CA GLN A 23 61.90 11.28 18.62
C GLN A 23 60.60 10.54 18.94
N ARG A 24 60.42 10.10 20.20
CA ARG A 24 59.18 9.44 20.65
C ARG A 24 57.98 10.37 20.53
N TRP A 25 58.14 11.64 20.86
CA TRP A 25 57.07 12.62 20.76
C TRP A 25 56.64 12.85 19.31
N GLN A 26 57.59 12.99 18.37
CA GLN A 26 57.29 13.10 16.94
C GLN A 26 56.59 11.85 16.38
N ALA A 27 57.04 10.66 16.78
CA ALA A 27 56.37 9.41 16.41
C ALA A 27 54.93 9.36 16.95
N ALA A 28 54.70 9.74 18.21
CA ALA A 28 53.37 9.79 18.80
C ALA A 28 52.44 10.80 18.08
N ILE A 29 52.94 12.00 17.78
CA ILE A 29 52.20 13.02 17.01
C ILE A 29 51.80 12.47 15.63
N THR A 30 52.73 11.78 14.96
CA THR A 30 52.49 11.20 13.64
C THR A 30 51.38 10.16 13.71
N ILE A 31 51.46 9.20 14.63
CA ILE A 31 50.43 8.17 14.84
C ILE A 31 49.08 8.81 15.15
N GLN A 32 49.04 9.78 16.08
CA GLN A 32 47.81 10.47 16.46
C GLN A 32 47.18 11.21 15.27
N ARG A 33 47.98 11.89 14.44
CA ARG A 33 47.51 12.58 13.24
C ARG A 33 46.89 11.59 12.24
N TRP A 34 47.57 10.48 11.96
CA TRP A 34 47.07 9.46 11.05
C TRP A 34 45.79 8.80 11.57
N TRP A 35 45.74 8.47 12.86
CA TRP A 35 44.55 7.90 13.49
C TRP A 35 43.34 8.83 13.41
N ARG A 36 43.51 10.12 13.73
CA ARG A 36 42.42 11.12 13.59
C ARG A 36 41.91 11.18 12.16
N GLY A 37 42.81 11.19 11.17
CA GLY A 37 42.43 11.20 9.76
C GLY A 37 41.74 9.90 9.29
N PHE A 38 42.17 8.74 9.79
CA PHE A 38 41.50 7.47 9.53
C PHE A 38 40.09 7.45 10.12
N ARG A 39 39.96 7.81 11.41
CA ARG A 39 38.67 7.83 12.12
C ARG A 39 37.65 8.74 11.44
N THR A 40 38.05 9.94 11.01
CA THR A 40 37.15 10.84 10.29
C THR A 40 36.69 10.24 8.96
N ARG A 41 37.59 9.65 8.17
CA ARG A 41 37.25 9.03 6.88
C ARG A 41 36.35 7.80 7.05
N HIS A 42 36.62 6.99 8.06
CA HIS A 42 35.78 5.84 8.39
C HIS A 42 34.35 6.27 8.75
N ASN A 43 34.21 7.28 9.61
CA ASN A 43 32.90 7.76 10.06
C ASN A 43 32.17 8.60 9.00
N LEU A 44 32.89 9.19 8.04
CA LEU A 44 32.30 10.00 6.98
C LEU A 44 31.35 9.16 6.11
N TRP A 45 31.73 7.92 5.79
CA TRP A 45 30.90 7.03 4.97
C TRP A 45 29.55 6.75 5.62
N GLU A 46 29.56 6.38 6.90
CA GLU A 46 28.34 6.15 7.67
C GLU A 46 27.46 7.41 7.76
N LEU A 47 28.08 8.58 7.97
CA LEU A 47 27.35 9.85 8.02
C LEU A 47 26.71 10.20 6.66
N LEU A 48 27.44 9.98 5.57
CA LEU A 48 26.95 10.24 4.22
C LEU A 48 25.80 9.29 3.86
N GLU A 49 25.93 8.01 4.20
CA GLU A 49 24.88 7.02 4.00
C GLU A 49 23.60 7.40 4.74
N ARG A 50 23.71 7.76 6.03
CA ARG A 50 22.56 8.24 6.83
C ARG A 50 21.93 9.50 6.23
N ARG A 51 22.75 10.48 5.83
CA ARG A 51 22.23 11.72 5.20
C ARG A 51 21.53 11.46 3.88
N LEU A 52 22.07 10.57 3.06
CA LEU A 52 21.46 10.17 1.80
C LEU A 52 20.12 9.47 2.04
N GLN A 53 20.06 8.58 3.03
CA GLN A 53 18.82 7.91 3.40
C GLN A 53 17.75 8.92 3.84
N ASP A 54 18.12 9.90 4.68
CA ASP A 54 17.20 10.94 5.14
C ASP A 54 16.67 11.81 4.00
N THR A 55 17.50 12.19 3.04
CA THR A 55 17.07 13.02 1.90
C THR A 55 16.14 12.25 0.97
N LEU A 56 16.43 10.98 0.70
CA LEU A 56 15.57 10.09 -0.08
C LEU A 56 14.21 9.91 0.59
N LEU A 57 14.19 9.62 1.90
CA LEU A 57 12.94 9.45 2.65
C LEU A 57 12.09 10.71 2.66
N LYS A 58 12.72 11.88 2.84
CA LYS A 58 12.02 13.18 2.76
C LYS A 58 11.42 13.40 1.37
N HIS A 59 12.17 13.07 0.31
CA HIS A 59 11.68 13.19 -1.06
C HIS A 59 10.47 12.28 -1.31
N PHE A 60 10.59 10.98 -1.04
CA PHE A 60 9.49 10.03 -1.24
C PHE A 60 8.27 10.36 -0.40
N ARG A 61 8.46 10.78 0.85
CA ARG A 61 7.35 11.23 1.71
C ARG A 61 6.61 12.41 1.09
N ARG A 62 7.33 13.41 0.56
CA ARG A 62 6.73 14.57 -0.11
C ARG A 62 5.91 14.16 -1.33
N VAL A 63 6.47 13.31 -2.19
CA VAL A 63 5.80 12.80 -3.39
C VAL A 63 4.58 11.95 -3.03
N ALA A 64 4.70 11.07 -2.04
CA ALA A 64 3.59 10.25 -1.55
C ALA A 64 2.44 11.10 -1.03
N ILE A 65 2.72 12.15 -0.25
CA ILE A 65 1.69 13.09 0.23
C ILE A 65 0.98 13.75 -0.95
N PHE A 66 1.73 14.19 -1.97
CA PHE A 66 1.16 14.82 -3.17
C PHE A 66 0.22 13.87 -3.93
N ILE A 67 0.68 12.66 -4.23
CA ILE A 67 -0.12 11.62 -4.90
C ILE A 67 -1.38 11.32 -4.08
N GLN A 68 -1.23 11.11 -2.76
CA GLN A 68 -2.37 10.80 -1.90
C GLN A 68 -3.37 11.95 -1.81
N ALA A 69 -2.91 13.20 -1.75
CA ALA A 69 -3.78 14.38 -1.73
C ALA A 69 -4.56 14.51 -3.04
N LEU A 70 -3.89 14.35 -4.19
CA LEU A 70 -4.53 14.34 -5.50
C LEU A 70 -5.56 13.21 -5.62
N PHE A 71 -5.19 11.99 -5.20
CA PHE A 71 -6.08 10.84 -5.24
C PHE A 71 -7.32 11.04 -4.36
N ARG A 72 -7.14 11.53 -3.12
CA ARG A 72 -8.27 11.84 -2.21
C ARG A 72 -9.20 12.86 -2.88
N GLY A 73 -8.66 13.96 -3.41
CA GLY A 73 -9.44 14.99 -4.09
C GLY A 73 -10.15 14.48 -5.35
N TRP A 74 -9.49 13.67 -6.18
CA TRP A 74 -10.12 13.03 -7.35
C TRP A 74 -11.25 12.08 -6.93
N ARG A 75 -10.98 11.20 -5.96
CA ARG A 75 -11.94 10.20 -5.46
C ARG A 75 -13.19 10.88 -4.94
N ASP A 76 -13.01 11.94 -4.16
CA ASP A 76 -14.09 12.70 -3.55
C ASP A 76 -14.96 13.35 -4.64
N ARG A 77 -14.35 14.02 -5.64
CA ARG A 77 -15.08 14.58 -6.78
C ARG A 77 -15.75 13.52 -7.66
N ARG A 78 -15.19 12.33 -7.76
CA ARG A 78 -15.75 11.25 -8.60
C ARG A 78 -16.94 10.54 -7.94
N TYR A 79 -16.88 10.29 -6.63
CA TYR A 79 -17.81 9.37 -5.97
C TYR A 79 -18.78 10.03 -4.98
N ILE A 80 -18.45 11.17 -4.37
CA ILE A 80 -19.35 11.83 -3.40
C ILE A 80 -20.66 12.26 -4.07
N HIS A 81 -20.59 12.78 -5.29
CA HIS A 81 -21.77 13.14 -6.08
C HIS A 81 -22.63 11.91 -6.39
N ASN A 82 -22.03 10.76 -6.71
CA ASN A 82 -22.77 9.53 -6.96
C ASN A 82 -23.53 9.04 -5.73
N VAL A 83 -22.94 9.12 -4.53
CA VAL A 83 -23.63 8.71 -3.29
C VAL A 83 -24.78 9.66 -2.96
N ARG A 84 -24.59 10.98 -3.11
CA ARG A 84 -25.65 11.97 -2.89
C ARG A 84 -26.78 11.83 -3.92
N ASN A 85 -26.43 11.63 -5.19
CA ASN A 85 -27.40 11.43 -6.28
C ASN A 85 -28.18 10.12 -6.10
N LEU A 86 -27.49 9.02 -5.74
CA LEU A 86 -28.14 7.75 -5.43
C LEU A 86 -29.09 7.90 -4.24
N ARG A 87 -28.66 8.56 -3.15
CA ARG A 87 -29.52 8.78 -1.98
C ARG A 87 -30.73 9.66 -2.32
N ARG A 88 -30.56 10.70 -3.12
CA ARG A 88 -31.68 11.52 -3.64
C ARG A 88 -32.63 10.71 -4.50
N MET A 89 -32.11 9.90 -5.41
CA MET A 89 -32.92 9.02 -6.26
C MET A 89 -33.69 7.99 -5.41
N GLN A 90 -33.07 7.45 -4.36
CA GLN A 90 -33.74 6.56 -3.40
C GLN A 90 -34.85 7.26 -2.62
N SER A 91 -34.60 8.47 -2.12
CA SER A 91 -35.62 9.29 -1.43
C SER A 91 -36.78 9.64 -2.34
N SER A 92 -36.50 10.10 -3.56
CA SER A 92 -37.53 10.43 -4.57
C SER A 92 -38.34 9.21 -4.97
N ALA A 93 -37.70 8.04 -5.17
CA ALA A 93 -38.43 6.81 -5.47
C ALA A 93 -39.31 6.34 -4.29
N ALA A 94 -38.87 6.53 -3.04
CA ALA A 94 -39.68 6.24 -1.86
C ALA A 94 -40.89 7.18 -1.76
N GLU A 95 -40.70 8.47 -2.03
CA GLU A 95 -41.80 9.46 -2.11
C GLU A 95 -42.81 9.09 -3.19
N ASP A 96 -42.36 8.70 -4.40
CA ASP A 96 -43.24 8.26 -5.49
C ASP A 96 -44.06 7.01 -5.12
N LEU A 97 -43.46 6.07 -4.37
CA LEU A 97 -44.15 4.88 -3.87
C LEU A 97 -45.22 5.25 -2.84
N LEU A 98 -44.90 6.12 -1.89
CA LEU A 98 -45.87 6.63 -0.92
C LEU A 98 -47.03 7.34 -1.63
N ASN A 99 -46.73 8.20 -2.60
CA ASN A 99 -47.75 8.88 -3.41
C ASN A 99 -48.64 7.89 -4.19
N CYS A 100 -48.06 6.84 -4.78
CA CYS A 100 -48.85 5.79 -5.43
C CYS A 100 -49.80 5.09 -4.45
N VAL A 101 -49.32 4.70 -3.28
CA VAL A 101 -50.14 4.05 -2.25
C VAL A 101 -51.26 4.97 -1.78
N ILE A 102 -50.97 6.25 -1.54
CA ILE A 102 -51.96 7.26 -1.15
C ILE A 102 -53.07 7.39 -2.22
N LEU A 103 -52.70 7.48 -3.49
CA LEU A 103 -53.66 7.58 -4.60
C LEU A 103 -54.55 6.33 -4.69
N GLN A 104 -53.98 5.14 -4.50
CA GLN A 104 -54.76 3.90 -4.51
C GLN A 104 -55.72 3.81 -3.32
N LEU A 105 -55.27 4.18 -2.13
CA LEU A 105 -56.13 4.24 -0.94
C LEU A 105 -57.29 5.23 -1.14
N ASN A 106 -57.01 6.39 -1.72
CA ASN A 106 -58.05 7.38 -2.05
C ASN A 106 -59.04 6.86 -3.09
N HIS A 107 -58.57 6.14 -4.10
CA HIS A 107 -59.44 5.51 -5.09
C HIS A 107 -60.34 4.45 -4.44
N MET A 108 -59.78 3.54 -3.63
CA MET A 108 -60.52 2.51 -2.91
C MET A 108 -61.56 3.10 -1.94
N LYS A 109 -61.23 4.21 -1.27
CA LYS A 109 -62.18 4.95 -0.42
C LYS A 109 -63.37 5.46 -1.24
N ARG A 110 -63.14 5.93 -2.47
CA ARG A 110 -64.21 6.42 -3.36
C ARG A 110 -65.07 5.28 -3.94
N THR A 111 -64.49 4.12 -4.21
CA THR A 111 -65.20 2.96 -4.78
C THR A 111 -65.86 2.06 -3.73
N GLY A 112 -65.70 2.36 -2.44
CA GLY A 112 -66.23 1.54 -1.34
C GLY A 112 -65.52 0.18 -1.20
N SER A 113 -64.35 0.01 -1.82
CA SER A 113 -63.60 -1.24 -1.78
C SER A 113 -62.81 -1.35 -0.47
N LEU A 114 -62.82 -2.52 0.16
CA LEU A 114 -62.05 -2.77 1.38
C LEU A 114 -60.54 -2.62 1.10
N PRO A 115 -59.82 -1.75 1.83
CA PRO A 115 -58.38 -1.64 1.70
C PRO A 115 -57.71 -2.92 2.21
N GLY A 116 -56.89 -3.56 1.38
CA GLY A 116 -56.22 -4.80 1.71
C GLY A 116 -54.91 -5.01 0.95
N ILE A 117 -54.01 -5.81 1.54
CA ILE A 117 -52.70 -6.16 0.98
C ILE A 117 -52.83 -6.78 -0.42
N LEU A 118 -53.90 -7.56 -0.66
CA LEU A 118 -54.18 -8.20 -1.94
C LEU A 118 -54.60 -7.19 -3.02
N SER A 119 -55.36 -6.14 -2.66
CA SER A 119 -55.76 -5.07 -3.58
C SER A 119 -54.58 -4.20 -4.02
N LEU A 120 -53.56 -4.06 -3.16
CA LEU A 120 -52.31 -3.35 -3.46
C LEU A 120 -51.29 -4.22 -4.24
N ARG A 121 -51.54 -5.53 -4.39
CA ARG A 121 -50.59 -6.48 -5.01
C ARG A 121 -50.64 -6.47 -6.54
N ASN A 122 -51.82 -6.23 -7.12
CA ASN A 122 -52.04 -6.21 -8.58
C ASN A 122 -51.80 -4.82 -9.21
N SER A 123 -51.08 -3.97 -8.48
CA SER A 123 -50.93 -2.56 -8.76
C SER A 123 -49.58 -2.28 -9.44
N HIS A 124 -49.57 -1.32 -10.36
CA HIS A 124 -48.36 -0.86 -11.04
C HIS A 124 -47.27 -0.35 -10.07
N CYS A 125 -47.63 -0.14 -8.80
CA CYS A 125 -46.75 0.20 -7.68
C CYS A 125 -45.77 -0.95 -7.33
N LEU A 126 -46.20 -2.22 -7.40
CA LEU A 126 -45.37 -3.36 -7.01
C LEU A 126 -44.16 -3.56 -7.96
N SER A 127 -44.36 -3.38 -9.27
CA SER A 127 -43.28 -3.41 -10.26
C SER A 127 -42.24 -2.29 -10.04
N LYS A 128 -42.68 -1.11 -9.56
CA LYS A 128 -41.76 -0.01 -9.20
C LYS A 128 -40.94 -0.34 -7.95
N VAL A 129 -41.54 -0.99 -6.95
CA VAL A 129 -40.83 -1.47 -5.74
C VAL A 129 -39.77 -2.51 -6.11
N GLU A 130 -40.08 -3.47 -6.98
CA GLU A 130 -39.12 -4.51 -7.41
C GLU A 130 -37.95 -3.92 -8.22
N LYS A 131 -38.22 -2.97 -9.11
CA LYS A 131 -37.18 -2.21 -9.83
C LYS A 131 -36.30 -1.40 -8.87
N LEU A 132 -36.88 -0.82 -7.82
CA LEU A 132 -36.11 -0.12 -6.79
C LEU A 132 -35.21 -1.10 -5.99
N MET A 133 -35.75 -2.24 -5.57
CA MET A 133 -35.02 -3.28 -4.83
C MET A 133 -33.84 -3.85 -5.63
N THR A 134 -34.03 -4.10 -6.93
CA THR A 134 -32.95 -4.58 -7.81
C THR A 134 -31.82 -3.55 -7.98
N THR A 135 -32.13 -2.26 -8.05
CA THR A 135 -31.09 -1.19 -8.06
C THR A 135 -30.34 -1.07 -6.73
N MET A 136 -31.00 -1.35 -5.60
CA MET A 136 -30.36 -1.37 -4.28
C MET A 136 -29.47 -2.60 -4.07
N LEU A 137 -29.84 -3.76 -4.63
CA LEU A 137 -29.08 -5.02 -4.56
C LEU A 137 -27.79 -5.00 -5.40
N TYR A 138 -27.72 -4.16 -6.44
CA TYR A 138 -26.55 -4.10 -7.35
C TYR A 138 -25.22 -3.77 -6.63
N ARG A 139 -25.28 -3.10 -5.47
CA ARG A 139 -24.09 -2.82 -4.63
C ARG A 139 -23.51 -4.04 -3.91
N PHE A 140 -24.30 -5.10 -3.70
CA PHE A 140 -23.91 -6.24 -2.87
C PHE A 140 -23.36 -7.45 -3.65
N HIS A 141 -23.35 -7.41 -4.98
CA HIS A 141 -23.08 -8.59 -5.81
C HIS A 141 -21.73 -8.65 -6.52
N ASN A 142 -20.73 -7.88 -6.11
CA ASN A 142 -19.41 -7.97 -6.74
C ASN A 142 -18.40 -8.70 -5.83
N ASN A 143 -18.53 -10.03 -5.71
CA ASN A 143 -17.62 -10.86 -4.88
C ASN A 143 -16.18 -10.83 -5.41
N ARG A 144 -16.00 -10.69 -6.73
CA ARG A 144 -14.69 -10.44 -7.34
C ARG A 144 -14.02 -9.18 -6.77
N VAL A 145 -14.77 -8.09 -6.59
CA VAL A 145 -14.25 -6.86 -5.98
C VAL A 145 -13.89 -7.10 -4.52
N PHE A 146 -14.71 -7.84 -3.76
CA PHE A 146 -14.37 -8.21 -2.38
C PHE A 146 -13.10 -9.06 -2.29
N SER A 147 -12.95 -10.08 -3.15
CA SER A 147 -11.76 -10.94 -3.20
C SER A 147 -10.51 -10.15 -3.61
N MET A 148 -10.63 -9.27 -4.60
CA MET A 148 -9.53 -8.40 -5.06
C MET A 148 -9.12 -7.39 -3.99
N VAL A 149 -10.09 -6.82 -3.27
CA VAL A 149 -9.80 -5.92 -2.14
C VAL A 149 -9.15 -6.69 -0.99
N ALA A 150 -9.62 -7.90 -0.67
CA ALA A 150 -9.03 -8.74 0.37
C ALA A 150 -7.59 -9.16 0.04
N SER A 151 -7.30 -9.55 -1.21
CA SER A 151 -5.93 -9.87 -1.63
C SER A 151 -5.02 -8.64 -1.58
N THR A 152 -5.51 -7.47 -2.03
CA THR A 152 -4.78 -6.20 -1.96
C THR A 152 -4.44 -5.82 -0.52
N ILE A 153 -5.39 -5.99 0.41
CA ILE A 153 -5.17 -5.73 1.84
C ILE A 153 -4.14 -6.70 2.41
N SER A 154 -4.21 -8.00 2.07
CA SER A 154 -3.23 -8.99 2.49
C SER A 154 -1.83 -8.67 2.00
N GLN A 155 -1.68 -8.32 0.71
CA GLN A 155 -0.38 -7.94 0.15
C GLN A 155 0.19 -6.68 0.80
N LYS A 156 -0.66 -5.69 1.07
CA LYS A 156 -0.26 -4.48 1.78
C LYS A 156 0.23 -4.79 3.20
N GLU A 157 -0.42 -5.71 3.89
CA GLU A 157 -0.03 -6.14 5.24
C GLU A 157 1.34 -6.85 5.23
N VAL A 158 1.57 -7.74 4.26
CA VAL A 158 2.87 -8.40 4.05
C VAL A 158 3.96 -7.37 3.81
N ASN A 159 3.73 -6.40 2.91
CA ASN A 159 4.69 -5.33 2.63
C ASN A 159 4.94 -4.44 3.87
N ARG A 160 3.92 -4.21 4.71
CA ARG A 160 4.09 -3.45 5.96
C ARG A 160 4.96 -4.20 6.96
N ARG A 161 4.74 -5.51 7.13
CA ARG A 161 5.59 -6.34 8.00
C ARG A 161 7.02 -6.40 7.51
N TYR A 162 7.21 -6.55 6.19
CA TYR A 162 8.53 -6.52 5.57
C TYR A 162 9.26 -5.21 5.89
N PHE A 163 8.57 -4.08 5.74
CA PHE A 163 9.07 -2.75 6.07
C PHE A 163 9.36 -2.52 7.56
N GLU A 164 8.50 -3.02 8.46
CA GLU A 164 8.73 -2.93 9.91
C GLU A 164 9.94 -3.78 10.35
N SER A 165 10.19 -4.90 9.66
CA SER A 165 11.32 -5.78 9.92
C SER A 165 12.64 -5.33 9.27
N SER A 166 12.60 -4.40 8.31
CA SER A 166 13.79 -4.00 7.55
C SER A 166 14.58 -2.91 8.27
N LEU A 167 15.89 -3.15 8.45
CA LEU A 167 16.80 -2.21 9.11
C LEU A 167 17.00 -0.91 8.29
N PHE A 168 16.81 -1.01 6.97
CA PHE A 168 16.78 0.10 6.04
C PHE A 168 15.44 0.11 5.28
N TYR A 169 14.95 1.31 4.94
CA TYR A 169 13.64 1.50 4.27
C TYR A 169 13.62 1.07 2.80
N THR A 170 14.81 0.90 2.22
CA THR A 170 15.04 0.44 0.87
C THR A 170 15.86 -0.84 0.95
N GLN A 171 15.56 -1.84 0.11
CA GLN A 171 16.55 -2.87 -0.21
C GLN A 171 17.69 -2.16 -0.92
N PHE A 172 18.68 -1.70 -0.15
CA PHE A 172 19.90 -1.11 -0.66
C PHE A 172 21.06 -2.06 -0.30
N PRO A 173 21.92 -2.42 -1.27
CA PRO A 173 22.04 -1.86 -2.62
C PRO A 173 20.89 -2.28 -3.55
N TYR A 174 20.48 -1.39 -4.46
CA TYR A 174 19.58 -1.75 -5.58
C TYR A 174 20.11 -3.03 -6.22
N ALA A 175 19.23 -4.01 -6.50
CA ALA A 175 19.61 -5.15 -7.31
C ALA A 175 20.09 -4.60 -8.65
N GLY A 176 21.41 -4.61 -8.86
CA GLY A 176 22.00 -4.11 -10.11
C GLY A 176 21.37 -4.84 -11.30
N PRO A 177 21.48 -4.27 -12.52
CA PRO A 177 21.13 -5.03 -13.72
C PRO A 177 21.79 -6.41 -13.61
N ASN A 178 21.02 -7.46 -13.84
CA ASN A 178 21.45 -8.85 -13.61
C ASN A 178 22.46 -9.27 -14.69
N PHE A 179 23.61 -8.61 -14.74
CA PHE A 179 24.62 -8.75 -15.78
C PHE A 179 25.16 -10.19 -15.87
N ASN A 180 25.01 -10.96 -14.80
CA ASN A 180 25.56 -12.31 -14.67
C ASN A 180 24.50 -13.38 -14.34
N GLU A 181 23.20 -13.06 -14.42
CA GLU A 181 22.11 -14.01 -14.11
C GLU A 181 22.14 -14.65 -12.69
N LEU A 182 22.92 -14.09 -11.75
CA LEU A 182 23.16 -14.66 -10.42
C LEU A 182 22.00 -14.46 -9.44
N CYS A 183 21.08 -13.53 -9.72
CA CYS A 183 19.84 -13.40 -8.95
C CYS A 183 18.81 -14.40 -9.47
N PRO A 184 18.29 -15.32 -8.62
CA PRO A 184 17.21 -16.22 -9.03
C PRO A 184 15.96 -15.39 -9.28
N PHE A 185 15.60 -15.22 -10.55
CA PHE A 185 14.29 -14.75 -10.94
C PHE A 185 13.27 -15.82 -10.57
N THR A 186 12.32 -15.50 -9.69
CA THR A 186 11.08 -16.27 -9.61
C THR A 186 10.22 -15.81 -10.77
N ASP A 187 10.13 -16.63 -11.82
CA ASP A 187 9.20 -16.47 -12.94
C ASP A 187 7.73 -16.50 -12.44
N GLU A 188 7.25 -15.43 -11.82
CA GLU A 188 5.88 -15.38 -11.27
C GLU A 188 4.87 -14.68 -12.19
N GLU A 189 5.26 -14.21 -13.38
CA GLU A 189 4.29 -13.80 -14.39
C GLU A 189 4.65 -14.32 -15.79
N LYS A 190 4.70 -15.65 -15.95
CA LYS A 190 4.27 -16.23 -17.21
C LYS A 190 2.81 -15.84 -17.40
N LEU A 191 2.58 -14.79 -18.18
CA LEU A 191 1.27 -14.43 -18.71
C LEU A 191 0.77 -15.65 -19.50
N LEU A 192 0.02 -16.53 -18.84
CA LEU A 192 -0.67 -17.64 -19.48
C LEU A 192 -1.73 -17.02 -20.39
N VAL A 193 -1.33 -16.77 -21.63
CA VAL A 193 -2.24 -16.48 -22.72
C VAL A 193 -3.12 -17.71 -22.86
N LYS A 194 -4.32 -17.67 -22.28
CA LYS A 194 -5.34 -18.68 -22.53
C LYS A 194 -5.64 -18.68 -24.03
N ASP A 195 -5.60 -19.85 -24.66
CA ASP A 195 -5.97 -20.01 -26.06
C ASP A 195 -7.37 -19.45 -26.31
N LEU A 196 -7.44 -18.34 -27.04
CA LEU A 196 -8.69 -17.63 -27.31
C LEU A 196 -9.39 -18.29 -28.52
N PRO A 197 -10.69 -18.64 -28.45
CA PRO A 197 -11.42 -19.17 -29.58
C PRO A 197 -11.45 -18.17 -30.76
N ILE A 198 -11.42 -18.70 -31.97
CA ILE A 198 -11.18 -18.03 -33.26
C ILE A 198 -12.17 -16.89 -33.59
N ASP A 199 -13.28 -16.74 -32.86
CA ASP A 199 -14.25 -15.66 -33.07
C ASP A 199 -14.23 -14.62 -31.93
N LEU A 200 -13.52 -13.51 -32.17
CA LEU A 200 -13.37 -12.37 -31.25
C LEU A 200 -14.72 -11.83 -30.73
N ARG A 201 -15.82 -12.04 -31.47
CA ARG A 201 -17.16 -11.56 -31.11
C ARG A 201 -17.71 -12.29 -29.89
N TYR A 202 -17.41 -13.57 -29.75
CA TYR A 202 -17.90 -14.40 -28.66
C TYR A 202 -16.90 -14.52 -27.52
N ALA A 203 -15.62 -14.23 -27.73
CA ALA A 203 -14.59 -14.26 -26.68
C ALA A 203 -14.95 -13.41 -25.45
N LYS A 204 -15.54 -12.22 -25.67
CA LYS A 204 -16.01 -11.35 -24.59
C LYS A 204 -17.19 -11.97 -23.83
N ILE A 205 -18.09 -12.63 -24.53
CA ILE A 205 -19.28 -13.29 -23.96
C ILE A 205 -18.86 -14.52 -23.15
N PHE A 206 -17.99 -15.37 -23.69
CA PHE A 206 -17.42 -16.52 -22.98
C PHE A 206 -16.62 -16.10 -21.74
N ALA A 207 -15.77 -15.07 -21.84
CA ALA A 207 -15.07 -14.53 -20.68
C ALA A 207 -16.04 -14.01 -19.62
N THR A 208 -17.06 -13.24 -19.99
CA THR A 208 -18.07 -12.76 -19.03
C THR A 208 -18.91 -13.89 -18.43
N TYR A 209 -19.17 -14.97 -19.18
CA TYR A 209 -19.90 -16.14 -18.70
C TYR A 209 -19.04 -16.98 -17.74
N GLU A 210 -17.78 -17.28 -18.07
CA GLU A 210 -16.83 -17.95 -17.17
C GLU A 210 -16.61 -17.15 -15.88
N GLU A 211 -16.46 -15.83 -15.99
CA GLU A 211 -16.33 -14.93 -14.85
C GLU A 211 -17.58 -14.96 -13.94
N SER A 212 -18.78 -15.12 -14.52
CA SER A 212 -20.02 -15.25 -13.75
C SER A 212 -20.13 -16.58 -13.01
N GLN A 213 -19.60 -17.67 -13.57
CA GLN A 213 -19.63 -19.01 -12.95
C GLN A 213 -18.67 -19.12 -11.76
N LEU A 214 -17.49 -18.46 -11.84
CA LEU A 214 -16.51 -18.43 -10.75
C LEU A 214 -17.06 -17.72 -9.48
N ASP A 215 -17.93 -16.73 -9.65
CA ASP A 215 -18.52 -15.96 -8.55
C ASP A 215 -19.44 -16.81 -7.64
N SER A 216 -20.05 -17.86 -8.20
CA SER A 216 -20.85 -18.84 -7.44
C SER A 216 -20.00 -19.76 -6.55
N ASN A 217 -18.81 -20.12 -7.02
CA ASN A 217 -17.85 -20.97 -6.29
C ASN A 217 -17.08 -20.16 -5.24
N LEU A 218 -16.76 -18.89 -5.51
CA LEU A 218 -16.19 -17.95 -4.55
C LEU A 218 -17.13 -17.68 -3.36
N LYS A 219 -18.45 -17.61 -3.58
CA LYS A 219 -19.45 -17.56 -2.49
C LYS A 219 -19.35 -18.78 -1.55
N LYS A 220 -19.13 -19.99 -2.11
CA LYS A 220 -19.04 -21.24 -1.32
C LYS A 220 -17.72 -21.31 -0.54
N SER A 221 -16.59 -20.85 -1.10
CA SER A 221 -15.30 -20.83 -0.41
C SER A 221 -15.23 -19.77 0.70
N HIS A 222 -15.83 -18.59 0.51
CA HIS A 222 -15.89 -17.57 1.55
C HIS A 222 -16.73 -17.98 2.76
N ARG A 223 -17.90 -18.61 2.55
CA ARG A 223 -18.71 -19.18 3.64
C ARG A 223 -17.89 -20.16 4.49
N ARG A 224 -17.17 -21.08 3.84
CA ARG A 224 -16.28 -22.04 4.51
C ARG A 224 -15.11 -21.39 5.29
N SER A 225 -14.60 -20.24 4.84
CA SER A 225 -13.51 -19.51 5.49
C SER A 225 -13.99 -18.72 6.72
N VAL A 226 -15.19 -18.14 6.65
CA VAL A 226 -15.84 -17.45 7.78
C VAL A 226 -16.24 -18.45 8.86
N ASP A 227 -16.76 -19.62 8.46
CA ASP A 227 -17.12 -20.71 9.38
C ASP A 227 -15.89 -21.34 10.06
N ARG A 228 -14.70 -21.25 9.45
CA ARG A 228 -13.41 -21.69 10.06
C ARG A 228 -12.80 -20.70 11.05
N LYS A 229 -13.30 -19.46 11.10
CA LYS A 229 -12.82 -18.40 12.00
C LYS A 229 -13.72 -18.18 13.22
N ARG A 230 -14.85 -18.88 13.30
CA ARG A 230 -15.66 -19.04 14.51
C ARG A 230 -15.24 -20.32 15.23
#